data_AF-A0A250XAK4-F1
#
_entry.id   AF-A0A250XAK4-F1
#
_cell.length_a   1.000
_cell.length_b   1.000
_cell.length_c   1.000
_cell.angle_alpha   90.00
_cell.angle_beta   90.00
_cell.angle_gamma   90.00
#
_symmetry.space_group_name_H-M   'P 1'
#
loop_
_entity.id
_entity.type
_entity.pdbx_description
1 polymer ?
#
loop_
_entity_poly.entity_id
_entity_poly.type
_entity_poly.pdbx_seq_one_letter_code
_entity_poly.pdbx_strand_id
1 'polypeptide(L)'
;MIRRTPSLLHYSAEELIAKAEGARKILDLKPPELYMLLRKNPILMIMDTDIAKARLNKLHHVTPLDHQSSRHMVIKYPLVLNLETETIEALMGRLRNLAYTRAMWQQDFDNITSSLLAFFIRDRHDLLLRLEFLALTGECPMWCLREVFKPSNNLFARKNRGYRPWLHMRAVRKQRLLERAKASQRAAGSENPADDSFR
;
A
#
# COMPACT_ATOMS: atom_id res chain seq x y z
N MET A 1 -14.96 -14.72 10.87
CA MET A 1 -15.05 -13.66 9.84
C MET A 1 -15.84 -12.46 10.33
N ILE A 2 -17.03 -12.67 10.92
CA ILE A 2 -17.88 -11.60 11.51
C ILE A 2 -17.10 -10.63 12.40
N ARG A 3 -16.24 -11.11 13.32
CA ARG A 3 -15.41 -10.22 14.18
C ARG A 3 -14.52 -9.23 13.39
N ARG A 4 -14.05 -9.62 12.19
CA ARG A 4 -13.17 -8.79 11.35
C ARG A 4 -13.94 -7.90 10.38
N THR A 5 -15.18 -8.27 10.05
CA THR A 5 -16.05 -7.55 9.12
C THR A 5 -17.50 -7.70 9.61
N PRO A 6 -17.91 -6.93 10.63
CA PRO A 6 -19.25 -7.03 11.19
C PRO A 6 -20.36 -6.68 10.20
N SER A 7 -20.05 -5.85 9.19
CA SER A 7 -20.96 -5.47 8.12
C SER A 7 -21.45 -6.64 7.27
N LEU A 8 -20.84 -7.83 7.36
CA LEU A 8 -21.37 -9.05 6.75
C LEU A 8 -22.80 -9.39 7.24
N LEU A 9 -23.16 -8.97 8.45
CA LEU A 9 -24.49 -9.20 9.02
C LEU A 9 -25.59 -8.37 8.36
N HIS A 10 -25.24 -7.39 7.52
CA HIS A 10 -26.22 -6.58 6.79
C HIS A 10 -26.62 -7.19 5.44
N TYR A 11 -26.04 -8.34 5.07
CA TYR A 11 -26.30 -9.00 3.79
C TYR A 11 -27.05 -10.32 4.02
N SER A 12 -27.89 -10.69 3.07
CA SER A 12 -28.53 -12.00 3.06
C SER A 12 -27.51 -13.11 2.74
N ALA A 13 -27.85 -14.36 3.08
CA ALA A 13 -26.99 -15.49 2.73
C ALA A 13 -26.82 -15.63 1.22
N GLU A 14 -27.89 -15.41 0.44
CA GLU A 14 -27.90 -15.46 -1.02
C GLU A 14 -26.96 -14.40 -1.62
N GLU A 15 -26.99 -13.18 -1.11
CA GLU A 15 -26.10 -12.09 -1.56
C GLU A 15 -24.64 -12.42 -1.30
N LEU A 16 -24.33 -12.95 -0.11
CA LEU A 16 -22.97 -13.35 0.26
C LEU A 16 -22.47 -14.52 -0.59
N ILE A 17 -23.33 -15.49 -0.90
CA ILE A 17 -23.01 -16.61 -1.80
C ILE A 17 -22.72 -16.08 -3.21
N ALA A 18 -23.57 -15.19 -3.74
CA ALA A 18 -23.39 -14.60 -5.05
C ALA A 18 -22.07 -13.81 -5.16
N LYS A 19 -21.75 -12.99 -4.15
CA LYS A 19 -20.47 -12.25 -4.09
C LYS A 19 -19.26 -13.18 -3.96
N ALA A 20 -19.35 -14.23 -3.15
CA ALA A 20 -18.30 -15.24 -3.02
C ALA A 20 -18.05 -15.98 -4.35
N GLU A 21 -19.11 -16.37 -5.06
CA GLU A 21 -19.01 -16.99 -6.39
C GLU A 21 -18.45 -16.01 -7.44
N GLY A 22 -18.81 -14.72 -7.37
CA GLY A 22 -18.22 -13.68 -8.21
C GLY A 22 -16.71 -13.59 -8.02
N ALA A 23 -16.25 -13.52 -6.77
CA ALA A 23 -14.82 -13.53 -6.43
C ALA A 23 -14.13 -14.82 -6.89
N ARG A 24 -14.79 -15.97 -6.75
CA ARG A 24 -14.28 -17.27 -7.21
C ARG A 24 -14.05 -17.28 -8.72
N LYS A 25 -14.99 -16.77 -9.51
CA LYS A 25 -14.88 -16.71 -10.97
C LYS A 25 -13.79 -15.74 -11.42
N ILE A 26 -13.72 -14.54 -10.83
CA ILE A 26 -12.69 -13.54 -11.16
C ILE A 26 -11.28 -14.07 -10.90
N LEU A 27 -11.10 -14.73 -9.76
CA LEU A 27 -9.81 -15.28 -9.36
C LEU A 27 -9.62 -16.72 -9.83
N ASP A 28 -10.54 -17.25 -10.65
CA ASP A 28 -10.62 -18.63 -11.17
C ASP A 28 -10.16 -19.67 -10.13
N LEU A 29 -10.79 -19.59 -8.96
CA LEU A 29 -10.47 -20.40 -7.79
C LEU A 29 -11.28 -21.69 -7.78
N LYS A 30 -10.65 -22.75 -7.25
CA LYS A 30 -11.37 -23.95 -6.81
C LYS A 30 -12.16 -23.64 -5.53
N PRO A 31 -13.27 -24.34 -5.26
CA PRO A 31 -14.09 -24.08 -4.07
C PRO A 31 -13.31 -24.09 -2.73
N PRO A 32 -12.34 -25.01 -2.48
CA PRO A 32 -11.55 -24.98 -1.24
C PRO A 32 -10.66 -23.74 -1.12
N GLU A 33 -10.15 -23.22 -2.23
CA GLU A 33 -9.26 -22.06 -2.26
C GLU A 33 -10.03 -20.77 -1.95
N LEU A 34 -11.28 -20.68 -2.41
CA LEU A 34 -12.18 -19.58 -2.09
C LEU A 34 -12.35 -19.44 -0.57
N TYR A 35 -12.64 -20.53 0.13
CA TYR A 35 -12.79 -20.50 1.59
C TYR A 35 -11.53 -19.96 2.29
N MET A 36 -10.35 -20.42 1.85
CA MET A 36 -9.06 -19.96 2.38
C MET A 36 -8.81 -18.48 2.11
N LEU A 37 -9.20 -17.99 0.92
CA LEU A 37 -9.13 -16.59 0.53
C LEU A 37 -10.02 -15.71 1.42
N LEU A 38 -11.30 -16.09 1.57
CA LEU A 38 -12.30 -15.33 2.33
C LEU A 38 -11.96 -15.30 3.83
N ARG A 39 -11.34 -16.36 4.38
CA ARG A 39 -10.82 -16.35 5.76
C ARG A 39 -9.72 -15.30 5.95
N LYS A 40 -8.86 -15.10 4.96
CA LYS A 40 -7.78 -14.09 4.99
C LYS A 40 -8.31 -12.68 4.74
N ASN A 41 -9.22 -12.50 3.79
CA ASN A 41 -9.81 -11.23 3.41
C ASN A 41 -11.35 -11.31 3.29
N PRO A 42 -12.08 -11.21 4.42
CA PRO A 42 -13.55 -11.22 4.41
C PRO A 42 -14.19 -10.04 3.68
N ILE A 43 -13.45 -8.96 3.42
CA ILE A 43 -13.96 -7.79 2.67
C ILE A 43 -14.36 -8.17 1.24
N LEU A 44 -13.75 -9.21 0.66
CA LEU A 44 -14.14 -9.68 -0.68
C LEU A 44 -15.59 -10.18 -0.75
N MET A 45 -16.19 -10.56 0.37
CA MET A 45 -17.61 -10.97 0.40
C MET A 45 -18.59 -9.80 0.35
N ILE A 46 -18.12 -8.56 0.57
CA ILE A 46 -18.95 -7.35 0.52
C ILE A 46 -18.53 -6.42 -0.61
N MET A 47 -17.29 -6.56 -1.09
CA MET A 47 -16.81 -5.85 -2.27
C MET A 47 -17.68 -6.18 -3.48
N ASP A 48 -17.97 -5.17 -4.28
CA ASP A 48 -18.63 -5.38 -5.56
C ASP A 48 -17.74 -6.21 -6.50
N THR A 49 -18.37 -7.13 -7.24
CA THR A 49 -17.65 -8.05 -8.15
C THR A 49 -16.97 -7.27 -9.27
N ASP A 50 -17.61 -6.24 -9.81
CA ASP A 50 -17.03 -5.39 -10.86
C ASP A 50 -15.88 -4.54 -10.32
N ILE A 51 -15.98 -4.06 -9.08
CA ILE A 51 -14.87 -3.37 -8.42
C ILE A 51 -13.68 -4.31 -8.22
N ALA A 52 -13.91 -5.54 -7.74
CA ALA A 52 -12.85 -6.53 -7.56
C ALA A 52 -12.16 -6.88 -8.88
N LYS A 53 -12.94 -7.05 -9.95
CA LYS A 53 -12.45 -7.31 -11.32
C LYS A 53 -11.64 -6.12 -11.85
N ALA A 54 -12.17 -4.91 -11.74
CA ALA A 54 -11.50 -3.70 -12.19
C ALA A 54 -10.17 -3.49 -11.45
N ARG A 55 -10.15 -3.69 -10.13
CA ARG A 55 -8.91 -3.61 -9.32
C ARG A 55 -7.91 -4.67 -9.71
N LEU A 56 -8.32 -5.93 -9.94
CA LEU A 56 -7.43 -6.99 -10.39
C LEU A 56 -6.83 -6.68 -11.78
N ASN A 57 -7.65 -6.23 -12.72
CA ASN A 57 -7.19 -5.88 -14.06
C ASN A 57 -6.20 -4.71 -14.01
N LYS A 58 -6.54 -3.66 -13.27
CA LYS A 58 -5.70 -2.45 -13.17
C LYS A 58 -4.41 -2.73 -12.36
N LEU A 59 -4.42 -3.69 -11.42
CA LEU A 59 -3.22 -4.14 -10.70
C LEU A 59 -2.12 -4.66 -11.65
N HIS A 60 -2.49 -5.40 -12.68
CA HIS A 60 -1.55 -5.85 -13.70
C HIS A 60 -0.92 -4.68 -14.47
N HIS A 61 -1.68 -3.61 -14.75
CA HIS A 61 -1.17 -2.45 -15.47
C HIS A 61 -0.24 -1.54 -14.64
N VAL A 62 -0.47 -1.46 -13.32
CA VAL A 62 0.31 -0.58 -12.43
C VAL A 62 1.54 -1.27 -11.82
N THR A 63 1.62 -2.60 -11.92
CA THR A 63 2.75 -3.40 -11.42
C THR A 63 3.59 -3.96 -12.56
N PRO A 64 4.88 -4.31 -12.34
CA PRO A 64 5.69 -4.97 -13.36
C PRO A 64 5.32 -6.46 -13.55
N LEU A 65 4.28 -6.96 -12.86
CA LEU A 65 3.88 -8.35 -12.92
C LEU A 65 2.98 -8.59 -14.13
N ASP A 66 3.10 -9.75 -14.77
CA ASP A 66 2.10 -10.21 -15.73
C ASP A 66 0.73 -10.48 -15.06
N HIS A 67 -0.30 -10.74 -15.87
CA HIS A 67 -1.66 -10.97 -15.40
C HIS A 67 -1.77 -12.20 -14.46
N GLN A 68 -1.09 -13.30 -14.78
CA GLN A 68 -1.12 -14.52 -13.96
C GLN A 68 -0.38 -14.32 -12.63
N SER A 69 0.78 -13.66 -12.67
CA SER A 69 1.58 -13.29 -11.50
C SER A 69 0.82 -12.32 -10.58
N SER A 70 0.05 -11.39 -11.14
CA SER A 70 -0.83 -10.48 -10.39
C SER A 70 -1.98 -11.22 -9.73
N ARG A 71 -2.63 -12.13 -10.45
CA ARG A 71 -3.69 -12.99 -9.90
C ARG A 71 -3.15 -13.89 -8.79
N HIS A 72 -2.01 -14.54 -9.00
CA HIS A 72 -1.34 -15.37 -7.99
C HIS A 72 -0.97 -14.55 -6.74
N MET A 73 -0.52 -13.30 -6.93
CA MET A 73 -0.26 -12.36 -5.84
C MET A 73 -1.50 -12.14 -4.97
N VAL A 74 -2.64 -11.87 -5.60
CA VAL A 74 -3.92 -11.64 -4.90
C VAL A 74 -4.39 -12.90 -4.18
N ILE A 75 -4.30 -14.07 -4.79
CA ILE A 75 -4.70 -15.34 -4.15
C ILE A 75 -3.88 -15.58 -2.87
N LYS A 76 -2.57 -15.34 -2.95
CA LYS A 76 -1.66 -15.54 -1.80
C LYS A 76 -1.82 -14.43 -0.75
N TYR A 77 -2.01 -13.18 -1.18
CA TYR A 77 -2.08 -11.97 -0.37
C TYR A 77 -3.33 -11.12 -0.70
N PRO A 78 -4.53 -11.57 -0.32
CA PRO A 78 -5.78 -10.97 -0.82
C PRO A 78 -6.06 -9.56 -0.32
N LEU A 79 -5.36 -9.10 0.73
CA LEU A 79 -5.48 -7.73 1.23
C LEU A 79 -4.96 -6.68 0.25
N VAL A 80 -4.17 -7.07 -0.77
CA VAL A 80 -3.72 -6.16 -1.83
C VAL A 80 -4.93 -5.53 -2.54
N LEU A 81 -6.00 -6.30 -2.78
CA LEU A 81 -7.21 -5.78 -3.44
C LEU A 81 -8.00 -4.78 -2.59
N ASN A 82 -7.71 -4.64 -1.30
CA ASN A 82 -8.41 -3.68 -0.46
C ASN A 82 -7.97 -2.24 -0.75
N LEU A 83 -6.77 -2.06 -1.30
CA LEU A 83 -6.28 -0.75 -1.70
C LEU A 83 -6.95 -0.30 -3.00
N GLU A 84 -7.21 1.00 -3.07
CA GLU A 84 -7.61 1.66 -4.31
C GLU A 84 -6.47 1.61 -5.32
N THR A 85 -6.81 1.52 -6.61
CA THR A 85 -5.76 1.32 -7.60
C THR A 85 -4.89 2.55 -7.78
N GLU A 86 -5.45 3.74 -7.61
CA GLU A 86 -4.73 5.02 -7.62
C GLU A 86 -3.69 5.06 -6.50
N THR A 87 -4.02 4.49 -5.33
CA THR A 87 -3.07 4.32 -4.24
C THR A 87 -1.95 3.36 -4.63
N ILE A 88 -2.26 2.22 -5.24
CA ILE A 88 -1.24 1.26 -5.68
C ILE A 88 -0.33 1.90 -6.74
N GLU A 89 -0.91 2.61 -7.71
CA GLU A 89 -0.17 3.30 -8.77
C GLU A 89 0.81 4.33 -8.19
N ALA A 90 0.36 5.18 -7.27
CA ALA A 90 1.22 6.14 -6.58
C ALA A 90 2.35 5.45 -5.79
N LEU A 91 2.07 4.32 -5.15
CA LEU A 91 3.06 3.53 -4.42
C LEU A 91 4.10 2.89 -5.37
N MET A 92 3.65 2.38 -6.51
CA MET A 92 4.52 1.80 -7.53
C MET A 92 5.40 2.86 -8.18
N GLY A 93 4.88 4.06 -8.45
CA GLY A 93 5.67 5.19 -8.91
C GLY A 93 6.77 5.57 -7.91
N ARG A 94 6.43 5.66 -6.61
CA ARG A 94 7.43 5.94 -5.56
C ARG A 94 8.47 4.83 -5.41
N LEU A 95 8.05 3.57 -5.45
CA LEU A 95 8.98 2.44 -5.40
C LEU A 95 9.93 2.46 -6.59
N ARG A 96 9.41 2.67 -7.81
CA ARG A 96 10.22 2.78 -9.03
C ARG A 96 11.24 3.90 -8.91
N ASN A 97 10.82 5.10 -8.51
CA ASN A 97 11.72 6.24 -8.36
C ASN A 97 12.87 5.95 -7.37
N LEU A 98 12.58 5.30 -6.24
CA LEU A 98 13.60 4.92 -5.27
C LEU A 98 14.48 3.79 -5.78
N ALA A 99 13.90 2.77 -6.41
CA ALA A 99 14.66 1.66 -7.00
C ALA A 99 15.65 2.17 -8.05
N TYR A 100 15.27 3.20 -8.82
CA TYR A 100 16.11 3.75 -9.90
C TYR A 100 17.23 4.67 -9.38
N THR A 101 17.32 4.93 -8.07
CA THR A 101 18.50 5.59 -7.49
C THR A 101 19.74 4.68 -7.41
N ARG A 102 19.58 3.37 -7.60
CA ARG A 102 20.67 2.37 -7.52
C ARG A 102 20.46 1.28 -8.57
N ALA A 103 21.48 0.99 -9.37
CA ALA A 103 21.41 -0.01 -10.44
C ALA A 103 20.93 -1.40 -9.95
N MET A 104 21.40 -1.84 -8.77
CA MET A 104 20.99 -3.12 -8.19
C MET A 104 19.50 -3.17 -7.84
N TRP A 105 18.94 -2.08 -7.27
CA TRP A 105 17.53 -2.02 -6.93
C TRP A 105 16.64 -1.91 -8.15
N GLN A 106 17.10 -1.22 -9.20
CA GLN A 106 16.43 -1.20 -10.49
C GLN A 106 16.30 -2.63 -11.03
N GLN A 107 17.40 -3.39 -11.09
CA GLN A 107 17.38 -4.79 -11.53
C GLN A 107 16.43 -5.66 -10.67
N ASP A 108 16.44 -5.47 -9.35
CA ASP A 108 15.52 -6.18 -8.45
C ASP A 108 14.05 -5.80 -8.69
N PHE A 109 13.78 -4.53 -9.01
CA PHE A 109 12.43 -4.04 -9.29
C PHE A 109 11.92 -4.60 -10.61
N ASP A 110 12.75 -4.61 -11.65
CA ASP A 110 12.41 -5.13 -12.96
C ASP A 110 12.15 -6.66 -12.90
N ASN A 111 12.77 -7.37 -11.95
CA ASN A 111 12.59 -8.80 -11.71
C ASN A 111 11.78 -9.10 -10.41
N ILE A 112 10.96 -8.16 -9.94
CA ILE A 112 10.31 -8.31 -8.63
C ILE A 112 9.27 -9.44 -8.65
N THR A 113 9.40 -10.38 -7.71
CA THR A 113 8.42 -11.47 -7.57
C THR A 113 7.10 -10.96 -6.96
N SER A 114 5.98 -11.62 -7.29
CA SER A 114 4.66 -11.36 -6.69
C SER A 114 4.67 -11.33 -5.17
N SER A 115 5.42 -12.23 -4.53
CA SER A 115 5.46 -12.28 -3.06
C SER A 115 6.19 -11.07 -2.47
N LEU A 116 7.32 -10.68 -3.04
CA LEU A 116 8.08 -9.52 -2.57
C LEU A 116 7.29 -8.23 -2.77
N LEU A 117 6.60 -8.10 -3.91
CA LEU A 117 5.75 -6.96 -4.18
C LEU A 117 4.55 -6.88 -3.23
N ALA A 118 3.89 -8.01 -2.93
CA ALA A 118 2.82 -8.03 -1.94
C ALA A 118 3.29 -7.61 -0.54
N PHE A 119 4.51 -8.04 -0.13
CA PHE A 119 5.12 -7.57 1.11
C PHE A 119 5.34 -6.06 1.10
N PHE A 120 5.84 -5.53 -0.02
CA PHE A 120 5.98 -4.08 -0.20
C PHE A 120 4.66 -3.35 -0.03
N ILE A 121 3.61 -3.77 -0.74
CA ILE A 121 2.28 -3.12 -0.69
C ILE A 121 1.70 -3.13 0.73
N ARG A 122 1.86 -4.25 1.44
CA ARG A 122 1.37 -4.42 2.82
C ARG A 122 2.09 -3.50 3.81
N ASP A 123 3.42 -3.47 3.75
CA ASP A 123 4.27 -2.78 4.73
C ASP A 123 4.84 -1.46 4.17
N ARG A 124 4.15 -0.90 3.17
CA ARG A 124 4.58 0.22 2.31
C ARG A 124 5.18 1.42 3.04
N HIS A 125 4.59 1.82 4.16
CA HIS A 125 5.01 3.03 4.88
C HIS A 125 6.44 2.86 5.43
N ASP A 126 6.69 1.75 6.11
CA ASP A 126 8.00 1.47 6.69
C ASP A 126 9.03 1.18 5.60
N LEU A 127 8.66 0.41 4.57
CA LEU A 127 9.60 0.02 3.51
C LEU A 127 10.02 1.20 2.64
N LEU A 128 9.12 2.14 2.34
CA LEU A 128 9.47 3.38 1.66
C LEU A 128 10.43 4.24 2.51
N LEU A 129 10.21 4.33 3.82
CA LEU A 129 11.11 5.07 4.72
C LEU A 129 12.52 4.47 4.77
N ARG A 130 12.62 3.14 4.78
CA ARG A 130 13.91 2.43 4.73
C ARG A 130 14.65 2.69 3.42
N LEU A 131 13.95 2.57 2.29
CA LEU A 131 14.53 2.86 0.97
C LEU A 131 15.00 4.31 0.87
N GLU A 132 14.17 5.27 1.30
CA GLU A 132 14.53 6.69 1.31
C GLU A 132 15.73 6.98 2.20
N PHE A 133 15.78 6.40 3.40
CA PHE A 133 16.94 6.53 4.28
C PHE A 133 18.21 6.06 3.58
N LEU A 134 18.23 4.83 3.07
CA LEU A 134 19.40 4.25 2.41
C LEU A 134 19.78 5.05 1.16
N ALA A 135 18.82 5.49 0.35
CA ALA A 135 19.07 6.30 -0.84
C ALA A 135 19.74 7.64 -0.48
N LEU A 136 19.33 8.29 0.62
CA LEU A 136 19.87 9.58 1.04
C LEU A 136 21.22 9.48 1.76
N THR A 137 21.44 8.43 2.56
CA THR A 137 22.68 8.30 3.35
C THR A 137 23.78 7.52 2.63
N GLY A 138 23.45 6.77 1.59
CA GLY A 138 24.39 5.87 0.93
C GLY A 138 24.74 4.61 1.75
N GLU A 139 24.08 4.38 2.90
CA GLU A 139 24.31 3.19 3.72
C GLU A 139 23.96 1.90 2.94
N CYS A 140 24.70 0.83 3.24
CA CYS A 140 24.53 -0.50 2.66
C CYS A 140 24.34 -0.49 1.12
N PRO A 141 25.35 -0.05 0.34
CA PRO A 141 25.22 0.10 -1.12
C PRO A 141 24.94 -1.24 -1.83
N MET A 142 25.38 -2.35 -1.24
CA MET A 142 25.24 -3.70 -1.80
C MET A 142 23.93 -4.41 -1.42
N TRP A 143 23.04 -3.78 -0.65
CA TRP A 143 21.78 -4.43 -0.29
C TRP A 143 20.83 -4.44 -1.48
N CYS A 144 20.23 -5.60 -1.77
CA CYS A 144 19.13 -5.76 -2.71
C CYS A 144 17.77 -5.37 -2.05
N LEU A 145 16.71 -5.13 -2.84
CA LEU A 145 15.37 -4.79 -2.33
C LEU A 145 14.85 -5.84 -1.33
N ARG A 146 15.17 -7.12 -1.57
CA ARG A 146 14.82 -8.22 -0.66
C ARG A 146 15.44 -8.03 0.73
N GLU A 147 16.68 -7.59 0.82
CA GLU A 147 17.38 -7.33 2.09
C GLU A 147 16.86 -6.08 2.79
N VAL A 148 16.34 -5.11 2.04
CA VAL A 148 15.64 -3.95 2.62
C VAL A 148 14.28 -4.37 3.19
N PHE A 149 13.53 -5.21 2.47
CA PHE A 149 12.12 -5.52 2.79
C PHE A 149 11.95 -6.59 3.85
N LYS A 150 12.76 -7.65 3.83
CA LYS A 150 12.57 -8.81 4.73
C LYS A 150 12.82 -8.54 6.22
N PRO A 151 13.81 -7.74 6.63
CA PRO A 151 14.06 -7.52 8.06
C PRO A 151 12.87 -6.86 8.77
N SER A 152 12.68 -7.17 10.05
CA SER A 152 11.77 -6.39 10.90
C SER A 152 12.31 -4.96 11.10
N ASN A 153 11.45 -4.02 11.51
CA ASN A 153 11.85 -2.63 11.76
C ASN A 153 13.01 -2.55 12.78
N ASN A 154 12.96 -3.39 13.82
CA ASN A 154 14.00 -3.46 14.84
C ASN A 154 15.31 -4.03 14.30
N LEU A 155 15.26 -5.09 13.49
CA LEU A 155 16.46 -5.66 12.90
C LEU A 155 17.10 -4.69 11.91
N PHE A 156 16.29 -4.02 11.09
CA PHE A 156 16.76 -2.99 10.16
C PHE A 156 17.44 -1.84 10.91
N ALA A 157 16.80 -1.29 11.95
CA ALA A 157 17.34 -0.20 12.75
C ALA A 157 18.63 -0.57 13.50
N ARG A 158 18.77 -1.84 13.92
CA ARG A 158 20.01 -2.33 14.56
C ARG A 158 21.17 -2.40 13.57
N LYS A 159 20.91 -2.78 12.32
CA LYS A 159 21.92 -2.84 11.25
C LYS A 159 22.29 -1.45 10.74
N ASN A 160 21.33 -0.52 10.71
CA ASN A 160 21.50 0.85 10.21
C ASN A 160 21.30 1.84 11.36
N ARG A 161 22.36 2.08 12.15
CA ARG A 161 22.27 2.84 13.41
C ARG A 161 21.74 4.27 13.21
N GLY A 162 21.99 4.88 12.05
CA GLY A 162 21.49 6.22 11.70
C GLY A 162 19.97 6.29 11.45
N TYR A 163 19.29 5.15 11.25
CA TYR A 163 17.89 5.13 10.82
C TYR A 163 16.92 5.71 11.85
N ARG A 164 17.07 5.38 13.14
CA ARG A 164 16.18 5.89 14.20
C ARG A 164 16.31 7.40 14.42
N PRO A 165 17.53 7.96 14.58
CA PRO A 165 17.72 9.41 14.62
C PRO A 165 17.15 10.10 13.37
N TRP A 166 17.39 9.54 12.18
CA TRP A 166 16.86 10.08 10.93
C TRP A 166 15.33 10.11 10.89
N LEU A 167 14.65 9.04 11.31
CA LEU A 167 13.19 8.99 11.40
C LEU A 167 12.66 10.07 12.35
N HIS A 168 13.30 10.24 13.51
CA HIS A 168 12.90 11.26 14.47
C HIS A 168 13.04 12.67 13.89
N MET A 169 14.19 13.00 13.31
CA MET A 169 14.41 14.30 12.67
C MET A 169 13.40 14.58 11.55
N ARG A 170 13.07 13.57 10.75
CA ARG A 170 12.06 13.67 9.69
C ARG A 170 10.67 13.97 10.26
N ALA A 171 10.28 13.28 11.34
CA ALA A 171 8.99 13.51 12.00
C ALA A 171 8.90 14.94 12.55
N VAL A 172 9.95 15.41 13.23
CA VAL A 172 10.05 16.80 13.73
C VAL A 172 9.94 17.81 12.59
N ARG A 173 10.62 17.58 11.46
CA ARG A 173 10.53 18.46 10.29
C ARG A 173 9.12 18.51 9.70
N LYS A 174 8.45 17.36 9.58
CA LYS A 174 7.07 17.29 9.08
C LYS A 174 6.11 18.04 10.01
N GLN A 175 6.26 17.88 11.32
CA GLN A 175 5.43 18.59 12.29
C GLN A 175 5.58 20.10 12.17
N ARG A 176 6.83 20.60 12.11
CA ARG A 176 7.11 22.04 11.92
C ARG A 176 6.48 22.59 10.64
N LEU A 177 6.49 21.83 9.54
CA LEU A 177 5.84 22.24 8.29
C LEU A 177 4.32 22.33 8.42
N LEU A 178 3.69 21.38 9.10
CA LEU A 178 2.25 21.41 9.35
C LEU A 178 1.84 22.57 10.25
N GLU A 179 2.63 22.87 11.29
CA GLU A 179 2.41 24.02 12.17
C GLU A 179 2.50 25.34 11.40
N ARG A 180 3.50 25.48 10.53
CA ARG A 180 3.64 26.65 9.63
C ARG A 180 2.45 26.79 8.68
N ALA A 181 2.05 25.70 8.02
CA ALA A 181 0.90 25.73 7.11
C ALA A 181 -0.40 26.15 7.83
N LYS A 182 -0.64 25.66 9.04
CA LYS A 182 -1.79 26.06 9.87
C LYS A 182 -1.71 27.53 10.30
N ALA A 183 -0.54 28.03 10.65
CA ALA A 183 -0.33 29.43 11.00
C ALA A 183 -0.63 30.36 9.80
N SER A 184 -0.15 30.00 8.60
CA SER A 184 -0.42 30.75 7.37
C SER A 184 -1.91 30.76 7.00
N GLN A 185 -2.62 29.64 7.17
CA GLN A 185 -4.07 29.59 6.92
C GLN A 185 -4.87 30.46 7.90
N ARG A 186 -4.46 30.52 9.18
CA ARG A 186 -5.11 31.38 10.17
C ARG A 186 -4.93 32.86 9.86
N ALA A 187 -3.72 33.26 9.45
CA ALA A 187 -3.44 34.64 9.05
C ALA A 187 -4.24 35.05 7.80
N ALA A 188 -4.30 34.19 6.79
CA ALA A 188 -5.09 34.46 5.58
C ALA A 188 -6.62 34.47 5.83
N GLY A 189 -7.10 33.63 6.75
CA GLY A 189 -8.52 33.59 7.13
C GLY A 189 -8.99 34.79 7.96
N SER A 190 -8.07 35.52 8.61
CA SER A 190 -8.37 36.75 9.36
C SER A 190 -8.44 38.02 8.51
N GLU A 191 -8.09 37.95 7.21
CA GLU A 191 -8.10 39.10 6.28
C GLU A 191 -9.38 39.21 5.42
N ASN A 192 -10.46 38.52 5.81
CA ASN A 192 -11.81 38.83 5.28
C ASN A 192 -12.55 39.69 6.32
N PRO A 193 -12.29 41.01 6.41
CA PRO A 193 -13.21 41.90 7.10
C PRO A 193 -14.50 41.85 6.30
N ALA A 194 -15.56 41.38 6.94
CA ALA A 194 -16.89 41.48 6.38
C ALA A 194 -17.13 42.91 5.93
N ASP A 195 -17.39 43.05 4.63
CA ASP A 195 -18.36 43.96 4.04
C ASP A 195 -18.93 44.95 5.06
N ASP A 196 -18.31 46.13 5.11
CA ASP A 196 -18.85 47.32 5.77
C ASP A 196 -19.95 47.91 4.85
N SER A 197 -20.90 47.05 4.46
CA SER A 197 -22.09 47.42 3.70
C SER A 197 -23.21 47.65 4.69
N PHE A 198 -23.20 48.78 5.41
CA PHE A 198 -24.39 49.49 5.90
C PHE A 198 -23.97 50.79 6.58
N ARG A 199 -23.93 51.89 5.81
CA ARG A 199 -24.50 53.19 6.19
C ARG A 199 -24.52 54.16 5.01
#